data_AF-A0A926ZAJ3-F1
#
_entry.id   AF-A0A926ZAJ3-F1
#
_cell.length_a   1.000
_cell.length_b   1.000
_cell.length_c   1.000
_cell.angle_alpha   90.00
_cell.angle_beta   90.00
_cell.angle_gamma   90.00
#
_symmetry.space_group_name_H-M   'P 1'
#
loop_
_entity.id
_entity.type
_entity.pdbx_description
1 polymer ?
#
loop_
_entity_poly.entity_id
_entity_poly.type
_entity_poly.pdbx_seq_one_letter_code
_entity_poly.pdbx_strand_id
1 'polypeptide(L)' 'MALLWNFHPYGRKVQAMEPHSMSPFEDLNGFHYHDNWLRNFLSASSLNGRGTAKPNKHKLD' A
#
# COMPACT_ATOMS: atom_id res chain seq x y z
N MET A 1 -13.56 -2.16 -2.82
CA MET A 1 -13.67 -1.71 -1.40
C MET A 1 -12.41 -1.98 -0.58
N ALA A 2 -11.55 -2.96 -0.90
CA ALA A 2 -10.35 -3.26 -0.13
C ALA A 2 -9.30 -2.12 -0.08
N LEU A 3 -9.05 -1.43 -1.20
CA LEU A 3 -8.03 -0.36 -1.24
C LEU A 3 -8.37 0.80 -0.30
N LEU A 4 -9.59 1.31 -0.34
CA LEU A 4 -9.98 2.43 0.54
C LEU A 4 -9.86 2.05 2.03
N TRP A 5 -10.19 0.80 2.37
CA TRP A 5 -10.03 0.27 3.72
C TRP A 5 -8.58 0.03 4.13
N ASN A 6 -7.64 -0.14 3.20
CA ASN A 6 -6.22 -0.28 3.56
C ASN A 6 -5.52 1.07 3.69
N PHE A 7 -5.96 2.08 2.94
CA PHE A 7 -5.31 3.39 2.90
C PHE A 7 -6.03 4.48 3.73
N HIS A 8 -7.11 4.15 4.44
CA HIS A 8 -7.76 5.13 5.30
C HIS A 8 -6.82 5.57 6.42
N PRO A 9 -6.77 6.87 6.74
CA PRO A 9 -5.94 7.36 7.82
C PRO A 9 -6.50 6.89 9.16
N TYR A 10 -5.62 6.46 10.06
CA TYR A 10 -6.00 6.21 11.44
C TYR A 10 -6.45 7.49 12.14
N GLY A 11 -7.24 7.36 13.20
CA GLY A 11 -7.60 8.52 14.03
C GLY A 11 -6.37 9.13 14.70
N ARG A 12 -6.38 10.45 14.95
CA ARG A 12 -5.26 11.21 15.57
C ARG A 12 -4.69 10.59 16.85
N LYS A 13 -5.53 9.90 17.64
CA LYS A 13 -5.11 9.22 18.87
C LYS A 13 -4.18 8.04 18.59
N VAL A 14 -4.48 7.27 17.55
CA VAL A 14 -3.70 6.09 17.13
C VAL A 14 -2.41 6.52 16.45
N GLN A 15 -2.46 7.59 15.64
CA GLN A 15 -1.26 8.17 15.03
C GLN A 15 -0.23 8.69 16.06
N ALA A 16 -0.69 9.09 17.25
CA ALA A 16 0.17 9.56 18.34
C ALA A 16 0.65 8.43 19.27
N MET A 17 0.22 7.19 19.04
CA MET A 17 0.66 6.02 19.77
C MET A 17 1.78 5.32 19.00
N GLU A 18 2.82 4.88 19.71
CA GLU A 18 3.88 4.06 19.14
C GLU A 18 3.36 2.66 18.79
N PRO A 19 3.69 2.10 17.61
CA PRO A 19 4.48 2.70 16.53
C PRO A 19 3.64 3.68 15.71
N HIS A 20 4.13 4.90 15.48
CA HIS A 20 3.43 5.99 14.76
C HIS A 20 2.97 5.59 13.34
N SER A 21 1.85 4.87 13.25
CA SER A 21 1.32 4.37 12.00
C SER A 21 0.18 5.25 11.51
N MET A 22 0.19 5.54 10.21
CA MET A 22 -0.78 6.43 9.60
C MET A 22 -1.94 5.65 8.97
N SER A 23 -1.75 4.38 8.61
CA SER A 23 -2.78 3.56 7.95
C SER A 23 -2.54 2.06 8.10
N PRO A 24 -3.58 1.21 7.97
CA PRO A 24 -3.42 -0.25 7.98
C PRO A 24 -2.48 -0.79 6.91
N PHE A 25 -2.36 -0.09 5.78
CA PHE A 25 -1.41 -0.45 4.72
C PHE A 25 0.03 -0.43 5.23
N GLU A 26 0.39 0.59 6.02
CA GLU A 26 1.73 0.75 6.57
C GLU A 26 2.03 -0.36 7.59
N ASP A 27 1.05 -0.71 8.43
CA ASP A 27 1.18 -1.83 9.38
C ASP A 27 1.37 -3.18 8.68
N LEU A 28 0.63 -3.43 7.61
CA LEU A 28 0.68 -4.70 6.89
C LEU A 28 1.92 -4.85 6.01
N ASN A 29 2.40 -3.74 5.41
CA ASN A 29 3.52 -3.78 4.49
C ASN A 29 4.86 -3.44 5.15
N GLY A 30 4.84 -2.74 6.29
CA GLY A 30 6.05 -2.25 6.96
C GLY A 30 6.78 -1.16 6.17
N PHE A 31 6.16 -0.59 5.14
CA PHE A 31 6.71 0.51 4.36
C PHE A 31 5.64 1.53 3.98
N HIS A 32 6.09 2.75 3.76
CA HIS A 32 5.25 3.91 3.48
C HIS A 32 5.78 4.68 2.28
N TYR A 33 4.92 5.04 1.32
CA TYR A 33 5.35 5.74 0.10
C TYR A 33 5.43 7.26 0.30
N HIS A 34 4.41 7.88 0.91
CA HIS A 34 4.30 9.32 1.14
C HIS A 34 3.38 9.65 2.31
N ASP A 35 3.71 10.67 3.11
CA ASP A 35 2.96 11.17 4.29
C ASP A 35 1.48 11.50 4.02
N ASN A 36 1.13 11.70 2.76
CA ASN A 36 -0.25 11.88 2.35
C ASN A 36 -0.85 10.53 1.94
N TRP A 37 -1.77 10.02 2.78
CA TRP A 37 -2.51 8.78 2.55
C TRP A 37 -3.22 8.73 1.18
N LEU A 38 -3.73 9.86 0.69
CA LEU A 38 -4.42 9.93 -0.61
C LEU A 38 -3.43 9.67 -1.76
N ARG A 39 -2.19 10.14 -1.61
CA ARG A 39 -1.14 9.91 -2.59
C ARG A 39 -0.73 8.44 -2.62
N ASN A 40 -0.66 7.77 -1.47
CA ASN A 40 -0.42 6.33 -1.40
C ASN A 40 -1.54 5.53 -2.07
N PHE A 41 -2.79 5.94 -1.85
CA PHE A 41 -3.95 5.34 -2.53
C PHE A 41 -3.89 5.51 -4.06
N LEU A 42 -3.58 6.72 -4.55
CA LEU A 42 -3.46 6.99 -5.99
C LEU A 42 -2.28 6.20 -6.61
N SER A 43 -1.15 6.12 -5.92
CA SER A 43 -0.01 5.30 -6.36
C SER A 43 -0.38 3.82 -6.44
N ALA A 44 -0.98 3.25 -5.39
CA ALA A 44 -1.37 1.84 -5.36
C ALA A 44 -2.45 1.51 -6.41
N SER A 45 -3.42 2.40 -6.60
CA SER A 45 -4.45 2.24 -7.64
C SER A 45 -3.87 2.38 -9.06
N SER A 46 -2.87 3.23 -9.27
CA SER A 46 -2.14 3.33 -10.54
C SER A 46 -1.24 2.11 -10.83
N LEU A 47 -0.70 1.47 -9.78
CA LEU A 47 0.16 0.28 -9.91
C LEU A 47 -0.64 -0.98 -10.28
N ASN A 48 -1.97 -0.97 -10.11
CA ASN A 48 -2.85 -2.13 -10.26
C ASN A 48 -3.08 -2.60 -11.72
N GLY A 49 -2.14 -2.32 -12.63
CA GLY A 49 -2.24 -2.71 -14.04
C GLY A 49 -0.93 -2.81 -14.83
N ARG A 50 0.23 -2.43 -14.27
CA ARG A 50 1.53 -2.55 -14.96
C ARG A 50 2.47 -3.52 -14.25
N GLY A 51 1.95 -4.72 -14.05
CA GLY A 51 2.73 -5.93 -13.73
C GLY A 51 2.56 -6.96 -14.84
N THR A 52 2.78 -6.60 -16.11
CA THR A 52 3.03 -7.59 -17.17
C THR A 52 4.45 -8.16 -17.01
N ALA A 53 4.76 -8.73 -15.86
CA ALA A 53 5.79 -9.74 -15.78
C ALA A 53 5.06 -11.07 -15.94
N LYS A 54 4.75 -11.43 -17.20
CA LYS A 54 4.55 -12.84 -17.53
C LYS A 54 5.77 -13.57 -16.95
N PRO A 55 5.61 -14.59 -16.08
CA PRO A 55 6.74 -15.43 -15.78
C PRO A 55 7.16 -16.04 -17.12
N ASN A 56 8.31 -15.63 -17.63
CA ASN A 56 8.91 -16.24 -18.80
C ASN A 56 9.30 -17.65 -18.33
N LYS A 57 8.38 -18.60 -18.47
CA LYS A 57 8.65 -20.02 -18.28
C LYS A 57 9.65 -20.36 -19.37
N HIS A 58 10.93 -20.27 -19.04
CA HIS A 58 12.00 -20.83 -19.84
C HIS A 58 11.59 -22.25 -20.20
N LYS A 59 11.33 -22.48 -21.49
CA LYS A 59 11.25 -23.81 -22.05
C LYS A 59 12.60 -24.47 -21.81
N LEU A 60 12.61 -25.55 -21.02
CA LEU A 60 13.59 -26.60 -21.19
C LEU A 60 12.89 -27.70 -22.01
N ASP A 61 13.22 -27.73 -23.29
CA ASP A 61 13.23 -28.94 -24.13
C ASP A 61 14.65 -29.04 -24.71
#